data_AF-A0A957EP78-F1
#
_entry.id   AF-A0A957EP78-F1
#
_cell.length_a   1.000
_cell.length_b   1.000
_cell.length_c   1.000
_cell.angle_alpha   90.00
_cell.angle_beta   90.00
_cell.angle_gamma   90.00
#
_symmetry.space_group_name_H-M   'P 1'
#
loop_
_entity.id
_entity.type
_entity.pdbx_description
1 polymer ?
#
loop_
_entity_poly.entity_id
_entity_poly.type
_entity_poly.pdbx_seq_one_letter_code
_entity_poly.pdbx_strand_id
1 'polypeptide(L)'
;VFLAEKERLEEELDWVRRHIAGGKTDIAKGKLKRLTRDIVLIEQVGVLGKENKSWLEIGGRVRTLTVNEAEQRLRLLKPPDDRPPRLNMKLHSEERSGRTVLRCKKLHVGYPNRALFTTDKIKLDREDCAALIGPNGSGKTTFLRTLLGELPTLRGDLFWGENVQIGYFAQGHEQLDPNRRLLDELRAHVEMEVAEARHYLAQYLFRGNDVFKLVSELSGG
;
A
#
# COMPACT_ATOMS: atom_id res chain seq x y z
N VAL A 1 5.41 -21.37 12.87
CA VAL A 1 3.97 -21.17 13.18
C VAL A 1 3.06 -21.89 12.19
N PHE A 2 3.08 -21.55 10.89
CA PHE A 2 2.22 -22.20 9.89
C PHE A 2 2.30 -23.74 9.84
N LEU A 3 3.51 -24.31 9.78
CA LEU A 3 3.68 -25.77 9.70
C LEU A 3 3.12 -26.49 10.93
N ALA A 4 3.38 -25.97 12.13
CA ALA A 4 2.86 -26.54 13.38
C ALA A 4 1.33 -26.45 13.45
N GLU A 5 0.74 -25.34 13.01
CA GLU A 5 -0.72 -25.20 12.97
C GLU A 5 -1.37 -26.10 11.91
N LYS A 6 -0.72 -26.28 10.75
CA LYS A 6 -1.17 -27.21 9.71
C LYS A 6 -1.12 -28.65 10.21
N GLU A 7 -0.02 -29.05 10.85
CA GLU A 7 0.15 -30.39 11.46
C GLU A 7 -0.93 -30.65 12.52
N ARG A 8 -1.21 -29.68 13.41
CA ARG A 8 -2.30 -29.77 14.39
C ARG A 8 -3.67 -30.03 13.74
N LEU A 9 -3.97 -29.34 12.64
CA LEU A 9 -5.22 -29.52 11.91
C LEU A 9 -5.28 -30.89 11.20
N GLU A 10 -4.16 -31.36 10.67
CA GLU A 10 -4.06 -32.69 10.04
C GLU A 10 -4.31 -33.81 11.06
N GLU A 11 -3.70 -33.73 12.25
CA GLU A 11 -3.93 -34.68 13.35
C GLU A 11 -5.39 -34.68 13.82
N GLU A 12 -6.00 -33.51 13.96
CA GLU A 12 -7.40 -33.39 14.35
C GLU A 12 -8.35 -33.96 13.29
N LEU A 13 -8.06 -33.73 12.01
CA LEU A 13 -8.82 -34.30 10.89
C LEU A 13 -8.70 -35.82 10.84
N ASP A 14 -7.52 -36.39 11.06
CA ASP A 14 -7.30 -37.84 11.10
C ASP A 14 -7.98 -38.50 12.31
N TRP A 15 -8.05 -37.80 13.45
CA TRP A 15 -8.86 -38.25 14.57
C TRP A 15 -10.35 -38.28 14.21
N VAL A 16 -10.85 -37.20 13.60
CA VAL A 16 -12.26 -37.11 13.15
C VAL A 16 -12.58 -38.22 12.17
N ARG A 17 -11.73 -38.44 11.16
CA ARG A 17 -11.90 -39.49 10.14
C ARG A 17 -12.08 -40.88 10.78
N ARG A 18 -11.29 -41.21 11.80
CA ARG A 18 -11.36 -42.50 12.51
C ARG A 18 -12.61 -42.68 13.37
N HIS A 19 -13.26 -41.58 13.79
CA HIS A 19 -14.35 -41.62 14.78
C HIS A 19 -15.69 -41.07 14.26
N ILE A 20 -15.76 -40.63 12.99
CA ILE A 20 -16.97 -40.07 12.39
C ILE A 20 -18.09 -41.11 12.19
N ALA A 21 -17.73 -42.40 12.17
CA ALA A 21 -18.65 -43.52 11.99
C ALA A 21 -18.45 -44.58 13.11
N GLY A 22 -18.72 -44.21 14.37
CA GLY A 22 -18.56 -45.12 15.51
C GLY A 22 -19.09 -44.58 16.85
N GLY A 23 -18.69 -45.18 17.97
CA GLY A 23 -19.20 -44.84 19.32
C GLY A 23 -18.89 -43.42 19.83
N LYS A 24 -18.06 -42.65 19.11
CA LYS A 24 -17.69 -41.25 19.44
C LYS A 24 -18.14 -40.23 18.39
N THR A 25 -19.19 -40.57 17.63
CA THR A 25 -19.67 -39.78 16.48
C THR A 25 -19.99 -38.31 16.82
N ASP A 26 -20.62 -38.04 17.97
CA ASP A 26 -21.00 -36.66 18.32
C ASP A 26 -19.78 -35.78 18.64
N ILE A 27 -18.76 -36.36 19.27
CA ILE A 27 -17.48 -35.68 19.53
C ILE A 27 -16.77 -35.39 18.20
N ALA A 28 -16.79 -36.36 17.27
CA ALA A 28 -16.22 -36.19 15.92
C ALA A 28 -16.92 -35.09 15.12
N LYS A 29 -18.26 -35.03 15.15
CA LYS A 29 -19.03 -33.94 14.53
C LYS A 29 -18.70 -32.57 15.15
N GLY A 30 -18.55 -32.50 16.47
CA GLY A 30 -18.16 -31.27 17.17
C GLY A 30 -16.75 -30.79 16.82
N LYS A 31 -15.79 -31.72 16.69
CA LYS A 31 -14.42 -31.41 16.23
C LYS A 31 -14.39 -30.98 14.77
N LEU A 32 -15.12 -31.66 13.89
CA LEU A 32 -15.23 -31.27 12.47
C LEU A 32 -15.79 -29.85 12.29
N LYS A 33 -16.77 -29.45 13.12
CA LYS A 33 -17.30 -28.09 13.13
C LYS A 33 -16.28 -27.05 13.57
N ARG A 34 -15.42 -27.38 14.54
CA ARG A 34 -14.31 -26.50 14.96
C ARG A 34 -13.23 -26.41 13.88
N LEU A 35 -12.79 -27.54 13.36
CA LEU A 35 -11.83 -27.63 12.27
C LEU A 35 -12.29 -26.84 11.04
N THR A 36 -13.58 -26.92 10.69
CA THR A 36 -14.17 -26.12 9.61
C THR A 36 -13.97 -24.62 9.82
N ARG A 37 -14.25 -24.12 11.03
CA ARG A 37 -14.06 -22.70 11.34
C ARG A 37 -12.60 -22.30 11.26
N ASP A 38 -11.71 -23.14 11.79
CA ASP A 38 -10.28 -22.89 11.75
C ASP A 38 -9.73 -22.82 10.32
N ILE A 39 -10.14 -23.76 9.46
CA ILE A 39 -9.74 -23.76 8.04
C ILE A 39 -10.25 -22.50 7.35
N VAL A 40 -11.54 -22.16 7.48
CA VAL A 40 -12.09 -20.96 6.84
C VAL A 40 -11.46 -19.68 7.39
N LEU A 41 -11.17 -19.64 8.68
CA LEU A 41 -10.48 -18.51 9.31
C LEU A 41 -9.09 -18.33 8.70
N ILE A 42 -8.30 -19.40 8.63
CA ILE A 42 -6.95 -19.35 8.05
C ILE A 42 -7.00 -18.99 6.57
N GLU A 43 -8.00 -19.47 5.80
CA GLU A 43 -8.21 -19.08 4.41
C GLU A 43 -8.49 -17.58 4.26
N GLN A 44 -9.20 -16.96 5.22
CA GLN A 44 -9.59 -15.56 5.15
C GLN A 44 -8.55 -14.58 5.69
N VAL A 45 -7.89 -14.90 6.81
CA VAL A 45 -6.99 -13.96 7.52
C VAL A 45 -5.55 -14.47 7.63
N GLY A 46 -5.26 -15.68 7.16
CA GLY A 46 -3.97 -16.33 7.34
C GLY A 46 -3.75 -16.86 8.76
N VAL A 47 -2.72 -17.68 8.95
CA VAL A 47 -2.40 -18.27 10.26
C VAL A 47 -2.04 -17.21 11.30
N LEU A 48 -1.35 -16.13 10.90
CA LEU A 48 -1.00 -15.02 11.80
C LEU A 48 -2.22 -14.15 12.18
N GLY A 49 -3.20 -14.01 11.28
CA GLY A 49 -4.42 -13.26 11.57
C GLY A 49 -5.36 -13.98 12.54
N LYS A 50 -5.27 -15.31 12.65
CA LYS A 50 -6.06 -16.13 13.59
C LYS A 50 -5.72 -15.84 15.05
N GLU A 51 -4.48 -15.47 15.37
CA GLU A 51 -4.09 -15.14 16.76
C GLU A 51 -4.70 -13.81 17.24
N ASN A 52 -4.91 -12.86 16.32
CA ASN A 52 -5.36 -11.50 16.64
C ASN A 52 -6.84 -11.22 16.38
N LYS A 53 -7.58 -12.13 15.72
CA LYS A 53 -9.00 -11.95 15.40
C LYS A 53 -9.85 -13.11 15.91
N SER A 54 -10.92 -12.79 16.61
CA SER A 54 -11.88 -13.78 17.12
C SER A 54 -12.89 -14.15 16.04
N TRP A 55 -13.29 -15.43 15.96
CA TRP A 55 -14.34 -15.89 15.04
C TRP A 55 -15.68 -15.13 15.20
N LEU A 56 -15.91 -14.55 16.37
CA LEU A 56 -17.06 -13.68 16.66
C LEU A 56 -17.04 -12.36 15.87
N GLU A 57 -15.85 -11.84 15.54
CA GLU A 57 -15.67 -10.57 14.82
C GLU A 57 -15.85 -10.73 13.30
N ILE A 58 -15.63 -11.94 12.78
CA ILE A 58 -15.66 -12.24 11.35
C ILE A 58 -17.08 -12.61 10.87
N GLY A 59 -18.01 -12.87 11.79
CA GLY A 59 -19.45 -12.73 11.53
C GLY A 59 -20.06 -13.70 10.51
N GLY A 60 -19.53 -14.92 10.33
CA GLY A 60 -20.00 -15.87 9.33
C GLY A 60 -20.68 -17.12 9.90
N ARG A 61 -21.89 -17.46 9.41
CA ARG A 61 -22.42 -18.84 9.49
C ARG A 61 -21.72 -19.68 8.42
N VAL A 62 -20.78 -20.52 8.85
CA VAL A 62 -20.10 -21.46 7.95
C VAL A 62 -20.78 -22.82 8.03
N ARG A 63 -21.15 -23.36 6.86
CA ARG A 63 -21.58 -24.76 6.72
C ARG A 63 -20.43 -25.66 7.13
N THR A 64 -20.69 -26.60 8.03
CA THR A 64 -19.71 -27.64 8.41
C THR A 64 -19.28 -28.41 7.15
N LEU A 65 -17.98 -28.47 6.92
CA LEU A 65 -17.40 -29.24 5.82
C LEU A 65 -17.55 -30.73 6.08
N THR A 66 -17.60 -31.52 5.01
CA THR A 66 -17.35 -32.95 5.08
C THR A 66 -15.86 -33.23 5.33
N VAL A 67 -15.53 -34.45 5.77
CA VAL A 67 -14.13 -34.85 6.02
C VAL A 67 -13.27 -34.68 4.76
N ASN A 68 -13.80 -35.03 3.59
CA ASN A 68 -13.07 -34.92 2.32
C ASN A 68 -12.89 -33.45 1.89
N GLU A 69 -13.92 -32.61 2.05
CA GLU A 69 -13.80 -31.17 1.76
C GLU A 69 -12.78 -30.50 2.69
N ALA A 70 -12.78 -30.86 3.98
CA ALA A 70 -11.81 -30.36 4.95
C ALA A 70 -10.37 -30.79 4.58
N GLU A 71 -10.17 -32.04 4.17
CA GLU A 71 -8.86 -32.53 3.69
C GLU A 71 -8.37 -31.76 2.47
N GLN A 72 -9.23 -31.58 1.46
CA GLN A 72 -8.85 -30.86 0.24
C GLN A 72 -8.43 -29.42 0.55
N ARG A 73 -9.23 -28.71 1.37
CA ARG A 73 -8.92 -27.33 1.76
C ARG A 73 -7.65 -27.24 2.60
N LEU A 74 -7.46 -28.16 3.55
CA LEU A 74 -6.26 -28.23 4.38
C LEU A 74 -4.98 -28.44 3.54
N ARG A 75 -5.05 -29.29 2.51
CA ARG A 75 -3.94 -29.47 1.55
C ARG A 75 -3.62 -28.20 0.77
N LEU A 76 -4.65 -27.43 0.40
CA LEU A 76 -4.52 -26.17 -0.35
C LEU A 76 -4.09 -24.97 0.50
N LEU A 77 -4.07 -25.09 1.83
CA LEU A 77 -3.53 -24.04 2.70
C LEU A 77 -2.08 -23.75 2.33
N LYS A 78 -1.83 -22.48 2.01
CA LYS A 78 -0.50 -21.97 1.68
C LYS A 78 0.15 -21.36 2.93
N PRO A 79 1.47 -21.49 3.10
CA PRO A 79 2.18 -20.74 4.13
C PRO A 79 1.89 -19.24 3.98
N PRO A 80 1.91 -18.47 5.08
CA PRO A 80 1.84 -17.03 5.00
C PRO A 80 2.91 -16.56 4.02
N ASP A 81 2.53 -15.67 3.11
CA ASP A 81 3.48 -15.07 2.19
C ASP A 81 4.37 -14.14 3.03
N ASP A 82 5.50 -14.67 3.52
CA ASP A 82 6.48 -13.91 4.32
C ASP A 82 7.16 -12.80 3.52
N ARG A 83 6.85 -12.69 2.23
CA ARG A 83 7.32 -11.58 1.41
C ARG A 83 6.44 -10.38 1.69
N PRO A 84 6.97 -9.32 2.34
CA PRO A 84 6.25 -8.08 2.40
C PRO A 84 5.87 -7.71 0.96
N PRO A 85 4.60 -7.36 0.72
CA PRO A 85 4.15 -7.00 -0.60
C PRO A 85 5.08 -5.92 -1.18
N ARG A 86 5.74 -6.22 -2.30
CA ARG A 86 6.66 -5.27 -2.93
C ARG A 86 5.84 -4.26 -3.74
N LEU A 87 6.07 -2.98 -3.49
CA LEU A 87 5.62 -1.91 -4.38
C LEU A 87 6.21 -2.16 -5.77
N ASN A 88 5.35 -2.35 -6.76
CA ASN A 88 5.76 -2.49 -8.16
C ASN A 88 5.38 -1.21 -8.90
N MET A 89 5.82 -0.07 -8.35
CA MET A 89 5.62 1.23 -8.97
C MET A 89 6.51 1.34 -10.19
N LYS A 90 5.89 1.56 -11.36
CA LYS A 90 6.61 1.96 -12.56
C LYS A 90 6.30 3.42 -12.86
N LEU A 91 7.24 4.29 -12.54
CA LEU A 91 7.20 5.69 -12.95
C LEU A 91 7.73 5.75 -14.40
N HIS A 92 6.80 5.76 -15.35
CA HIS A 92 7.12 5.91 -16.76
C HIS A 92 6.93 7.36 -17.19
N SER A 93 7.92 7.92 -17.88
CA SER A 93 7.75 9.14 -18.65
C SER A 93 7.45 8.72 -20.09
N GLU A 94 6.35 9.19 -20.66
CA GLU A 94 6.01 8.91 -22.07
C GLU A 94 6.97 9.62 -23.02
N GLU A 95 7.50 10.78 -22.59
CA GLU A 95 8.39 11.61 -23.37
C GLU A 95 9.80 11.68 -22.80
N ARG A 96 10.76 11.87 -23.69
CA ARG A 96 12.17 12.05 -23.33
C ARG A 96 12.44 13.54 -23.10
N SER A 97 12.76 13.91 -21.86
CA SER A 97 13.25 15.25 -21.55
C SER A 97 14.65 15.49 -22.14
N GLY A 98 14.98 16.78 -22.32
CA GLY A 98 16.32 17.22 -22.68
C GLY A 98 17.39 16.74 -21.68
N ARG A 99 18.66 16.73 -22.10
CA ARG A 99 19.76 16.23 -21.27
C ARG A 99 19.89 17.03 -19.97
N THR A 100 19.76 18.35 -20.02
CA THR A 100 19.74 19.21 -18.83
C THR A 100 18.31 19.46 -18.42
N VAL A 101 17.96 19.07 -17.20
CA VAL A 101 16.61 19.14 -16.64
C VAL A 101 16.41 20.44 -15.87
N LEU A 102 17.38 20.84 -15.04
CA LEU A 102 17.29 22.03 -14.20
C LEU A 102 18.61 22.80 -14.26
N ARG A 103 18.51 24.13 -14.34
CA ARG A 103 19.65 25.02 -14.14
C ARG A 103 19.25 26.23 -13.31
N CYS A 104 19.99 26.46 -12.23
CA CYS A 104 19.85 27.63 -11.38
C CYS A 104 21.14 28.45 -11.44
N LYS A 105 21.03 29.77 -11.50
CA LYS A 105 22.17 30.69 -11.41
C LYS A 105 21.94 31.67 -10.27
N LYS A 106 22.70 31.52 -9.19
CA LYS A 106 22.73 32.44 -8.06
C LYS A 106 21.32 32.79 -7.56
N LEU A 107 20.49 31.77 -7.30
CA LEU A 107 19.11 32.02 -6.87
C LEU A 107 19.08 32.58 -5.45
N HIS A 108 18.31 33.64 -5.26
CA HIS A 108 17.94 34.13 -3.94
C HIS A 108 16.54 33.60 -3.60
N VAL A 109 16.48 32.71 -2.61
CA VAL A 109 15.27 31.98 -2.22
C VAL A 109 14.74 32.58 -0.94
N GLY A 110 13.44 32.85 -0.90
CA GLY A 110 12.78 33.40 0.28
C GLY A 110 11.46 34.09 -0.06
N TYR A 111 11.02 34.95 0.85
CA TYR A 111 9.83 35.77 0.70
C TYR A 111 10.23 37.21 0.37
N PRO A 112 9.33 38.06 -0.18
CA PRO A 112 9.69 39.40 -0.67
C PRO A 112 10.56 40.24 0.27
N ASN A 113 10.35 40.15 1.58
CA ASN A 113 11.09 40.91 2.60
C ASN A 113 12.06 40.06 3.44
N ARG A 114 12.28 38.80 3.08
CA ARG A 114 13.09 37.86 3.84
C ARG A 114 13.71 36.80 2.93
N ALA A 115 14.95 37.07 2.50
CA ALA A 115 15.78 36.03 1.90
C ALA A 115 16.14 34.98 2.97
N LEU A 116 15.98 33.70 2.63
CA LEU A 116 16.35 32.59 3.49
C LEU A 116 17.79 32.15 3.20
N PHE A 117 18.11 31.96 1.93
CA PHE A 117 19.45 31.59 1.50
C PHE A 117 19.67 31.91 0.01
N THR A 118 20.93 31.81 -0.40
CA THR A 118 21.35 31.91 -1.80
C THR A 118 21.95 30.60 -2.26
N THR A 119 21.61 30.16 -3.47
CA THR A 119 22.27 29.00 -4.09
C THR A 119 23.45 29.45 -4.93
N ASP A 120 24.44 28.58 -5.10
CA ASP A 120 25.38 28.70 -6.20
C ASP A 120 24.73 28.21 -7.51
N LYS A 121 25.56 27.94 -8.53
CA LYS A 121 25.11 27.32 -9.76
C LYS A 121 24.71 25.87 -9.48
N ILE A 122 23.44 25.57 -9.73
CA ILE A 122 22.92 24.19 -9.67
C ILE A 122 22.62 23.78 -11.10
N LYS A 123 23.01 22.56 -11.46
CA LYS A 123 22.66 21.93 -12.73
C LYS A 123 22.30 20.48 -12.44
N LEU A 124 21.12 20.06 -12.87
CA LEU A 124 20.73 18.66 -12.88
C LEU A 124 20.55 18.24 -14.33
N ASP A 125 21.23 17.17 -14.70
CA ASP A 125 20.99 16.47 -15.94
C ASP A 125 19.99 15.32 -15.70
N ARG A 126 19.46 14.76 -16.78
CA ARG A 126 18.54 13.63 -16.70
C ARG A 126 19.26 12.43 -16.08
N GLU A 127 18.52 11.63 -15.32
CA GLU A 127 19.01 10.47 -14.54
C GLU A 127 19.82 10.85 -13.28
N ASP A 128 20.07 12.14 -13.05
CA ASP A 128 20.62 12.59 -11.78
C ASP A 128 19.61 12.40 -10.64
N CYS A 129 20.11 11.93 -9.50
CA CYS A 129 19.39 11.90 -8.23
C CYS A 129 20.09 12.83 -7.24
N ALA A 130 19.41 13.91 -6.85
CA ALA A 130 19.94 14.91 -5.93
C ALA A 130 19.17 14.89 -4.60
N ALA A 131 19.90 14.97 -3.49
CA ALA A 131 19.33 15.08 -2.16
C ALA A 131 19.43 16.51 -1.63
N LEU A 132 18.33 17.06 -1.14
CA LEU A 132 18.28 18.36 -0.48
C LEU A 132 18.26 18.17 1.04
N ILE A 133 19.39 18.44 1.70
CA ILE A 133 19.60 18.17 3.13
C ILE A 133 19.76 19.49 3.89
N GLY A 134 19.21 19.56 5.10
CA GLY A 134 19.36 20.70 5.99
C GLY A 134 18.40 20.62 7.18
N PRO A 135 18.58 21.44 8.23
CA PRO A 135 17.71 21.44 9.40
C PRO A 135 16.28 21.89 9.07
N ASN A 136 15.33 21.60 9.95
CA ASN A 136 13.97 22.11 9.81
C ASN A 136 13.97 23.65 9.84
N GLY A 137 13.16 24.25 8.98
CA GLY A 137 13.14 25.71 8.81
C GLY A 137 14.26 26.29 7.95
N SER A 138 15.18 25.48 7.39
CA SER A 138 16.25 25.97 6.51
C SER A 138 15.79 26.46 5.12
N GLY A 139 14.50 26.43 4.83
CA GLY A 139 13.93 26.88 3.55
C GLY A 139 13.86 25.81 2.45
N LYS A 140 14.00 24.52 2.76
CA LYS A 140 13.89 23.43 1.76
C LYS A 140 12.57 23.45 1.00
N THR A 141 11.45 23.49 1.73
CA THR A 141 10.12 23.59 1.13
C THR A 141 9.97 24.87 0.33
N THR A 142 10.49 26.00 0.83
CA THR A 142 10.50 27.28 0.11
C THR A 142 11.26 27.17 -1.21
N PHE A 143 12.40 26.47 -1.21
CA PHE A 143 13.18 26.24 -2.42
C PHE A 143 12.43 25.40 -3.45
N LEU A 144 11.82 24.29 -3.03
CA LEU A 144 10.99 23.48 -3.92
C LEU A 144 9.85 24.30 -4.51
N ARG A 145 9.14 25.09 -3.70
CA ARG A 145 8.09 26.01 -4.17
C ARG A 145 8.62 27.06 -5.16
N THR A 146 9.82 27.59 -4.94
CA THR A 146 10.49 28.49 -5.89
C THR A 146 10.82 27.79 -7.20
N LEU A 147 11.30 26.54 -7.16
CA LEU A 147 11.58 25.75 -8.38
C LEU A 147 10.29 25.45 -9.17
N LEU A 148 9.18 25.20 -8.47
CA LEU A 148 7.86 24.96 -9.05
C LEU A 148 7.20 26.24 -9.62
N GLY A 149 7.77 27.41 -9.35
CA GLY A 149 7.20 28.70 -9.75
C GLY A 149 6.05 29.18 -8.86
N GLU A 150 5.73 28.47 -7.78
CA GLU A 150 4.72 28.89 -6.78
C GLU A 150 5.17 30.12 -5.98
N LEU A 151 6.49 30.29 -5.84
CA LEU A 151 7.10 31.47 -5.23
C LEU A 151 8.07 32.11 -6.23
N PRO A 152 8.00 33.44 -6.45
CA PRO A 152 8.93 34.11 -7.34
C PRO A 152 10.36 34.03 -6.79
N THR A 153 11.34 33.93 -7.68
CA THR A 153 12.74 34.12 -7.32
C THR A 153 12.94 35.57 -6.89
N LEU A 154 13.66 35.81 -5.79
CA LEU A 154 13.94 37.21 -5.38
C LEU A 154 14.98 37.84 -6.31
N ARG A 155 15.97 37.04 -6.73
CA ARG A 155 17.03 37.35 -7.71
C ARG A 155 17.59 36.05 -8.28
N GLY A 156 18.35 36.19 -9.38
CA GLY A 156 18.98 35.07 -10.08
C GLY A 156 18.05 34.42 -11.09
N ASP A 157 18.56 33.41 -11.78
CA ASP A 157 17.84 32.78 -12.88
C ASP A 157 17.51 31.31 -12.60
N LEU A 158 16.30 30.91 -12.96
CA LEU A 158 15.80 29.54 -12.92
C LEU A 158 15.43 29.13 -14.34
N PHE A 159 15.98 28.02 -14.82
CA PHE A 159 15.69 27.46 -16.14
C PHE A 159 15.35 25.97 -16.02
N TRP A 160 14.20 25.61 -16.55
CA TRP A 160 13.82 24.22 -16.81
C TRP A 160 14.26 23.81 -18.22
N GLY A 161 14.64 22.53 -18.36
CA GLY A 161 14.97 21.94 -19.65
C GLY A 161 13.77 21.76 -20.55
N GLU A 162 14.03 21.46 -21.82
CA GLU A 162 12.99 21.12 -22.80
C GLU A 162 12.29 19.80 -22.44
N ASN A 163 10.97 19.77 -22.65
CA ASN A 163 10.09 18.61 -22.40
C ASN A 163 10.27 18.01 -20.99
N VAL A 164 10.49 18.87 -19.99
CA VAL A 164 10.54 18.46 -18.59
C VAL A 164 9.12 18.45 -18.02
N GLN A 165 8.64 17.27 -17.66
CA GLN A 165 7.43 17.09 -16.86
C GLN A 165 7.80 17.08 -15.38
N ILE A 166 7.17 17.95 -14.59
CA ILE A 166 7.49 18.11 -13.18
C ILE A 166 6.43 17.39 -12.35
N GLY A 167 6.84 16.38 -11.59
CA GLY A 167 6.03 15.77 -10.53
C GLY A 167 6.46 16.29 -9.16
N TYR A 168 5.50 16.70 -8.33
CA TYR A 168 5.75 17.17 -6.97
C TYR A 168 4.96 16.35 -5.95
N PHE A 169 5.68 15.81 -4.96
CA PHE A 169 5.09 15.10 -3.84
C PHE A 169 5.23 15.95 -2.58
N ALA A 170 4.12 16.50 -2.10
CA ALA A 170 4.08 17.35 -0.92
C ALA A 170 4.15 16.51 0.37
N GLN A 171 4.69 17.10 1.44
CA GLN A 171 4.77 16.43 2.75
C GLN A 171 3.42 16.32 3.49
N GLY A 172 2.35 16.94 2.97
CA GLY A 172 1.03 16.95 3.61
C GLY A 172 -0.05 16.35 2.72
N HIS A 173 -1.10 15.79 3.34
CA HIS A 173 -2.27 15.20 2.67
C HIS A 173 -3.41 16.21 2.47
N GLU A 174 -3.11 17.52 2.55
CA GLU A 174 -4.10 18.61 2.59
C GLU A 174 -5.00 18.69 1.36
N GLN A 175 -4.62 18.02 0.27
CA GLN A 175 -5.34 18.03 -1.00
C GLN A 175 -6.33 16.85 -1.15
N LEU A 176 -6.34 15.91 -0.20
CA LEU A 176 -7.22 14.74 -0.26
C LEU A 176 -8.53 14.99 0.49
N ASP A 177 -9.65 14.55 -0.07
CA ASP A 177 -10.95 14.58 0.61
C ASP A 177 -11.11 13.37 1.56
N PRO A 178 -11.13 13.57 2.89
CA PRO A 178 -11.18 12.47 3.86
C PRO A 178 -12.48 11.66 3.80
N ASN A 179 -13.53 12.21 3.20
CA ASN A 179 -14.86 11.59 3.12
C ASN A 179 -15.10 10.85 1.80
N ARG A 180 -14.14 10.86 0.88
CA ARG A 180 -14.23 10.08 -0.36
C ARG A 180 -13.62 8.70 -0.18
N ARG A 181 -14.13 7.76 -0.96
CA ARG A 181 -13.49 6.44 -1.09
C ARG A 181 -12.19 6.59 -1.85
N LEU A 182 -11.20 5.78 -1.51
CA LEU A 182 -9.89 5.79 -2.16
C LEU A 182 -9.98 5.72 -3.70
N LEU A 183 -10.84 4.84 -4.21
CA LEU A 183 -11.08 4.70 -5.65
C LEU A 183 -11.61 6.00 -6.29
N ASP A 184 -12.57 6.63 -5.63
CA ASP A 184 -13.23 7.84 -6.13
C ASP A 184 -12.30 9.05 -6.04
N GLU A 185 -11.46 9.11 -5.00
CA GLU A 185 -10.46 10.15 -4.85
C GLU A 185 -9.38 10.06 -5.93
N LEU A 186 -8.86 8.86 -6.23
CA LEU A 186 -7.92 8.70 -7.36
C LEU A 186 -8.53 9.19 -8.68
N ARG A 187 -9.78 8.80 -8.94
CA ARG A 187 -10.50 9.17 -10.17
C ARG A 187 -10.88 10.64 -10.24
N ALA A 188 -10.90 11.34 -9.11
CA ALA A 188 -11.11 12.79 -9.07
C ALA A 188 -9.87 13.57 -9.57
N HIS A 189 -8.68 12.98 -9.52
CA HIS A 189 -7.43 13.61 -9.98
C HIS A 189 -6.98 13.13 -11.35
N VAL A 190 -7.36 11.92 -11.76
CA VAL A 190 -7.00 11.34 -13.06
C VAL A 190 -8.18 10.57 -13.63
N GLU A 191 -8.60 10.92 -14.84
CA GLU A 191 -9.69 10.23 -15.53
C GLU A 191 -9.27 8.81 -15.90
N MET A 192 -9.98 7.82 -15.35
CA MET A 192 -9.73 6.41 -15.60
C MET A 192 -10.98 5.57 -15.29
N GLU A 193 -11.06 4.42 -15.96
CA GLU A 193 -12.11 3.45 -15.72
C GLU A 193 -11.93 2.75 -14.36
N VAL A 194 -13.03 2.26 -13.77
CA VAL A 194 -12.99 1.63 -12.44
C VAL A 194 -12.03 0.44 -12.40
N ALA A 195 -12.00 -0.38 -13.46
CA ALA A 195 -11.11 -1.53 -13.55
C ALA A 195 -9.64 -1.11 -13.59
N GLU A 196 -9.33 -0.04 -14.32
CA GLU A 196 -7.98 0.51 -14.46
C GLU A 196 -7.50 1.13 -13.14
N ALA A 197 -8.35 1.92 -12.49
CA ALA A 197 -8.07 2.51 -11.18
C ALA A 197 -7.76 1.45 -10.12
N ARG A 198 -8.55 0.37 -10.09
CA ARG A 198 -8.29 -0.77 -9.19
C ARG A 198 -6.98 -1.47 -9.51
N HIS A 199 -6.64 -1.61 -10.79
CA HIS A 199 -5.38 -2.20 -11.21
C HIS A 199 -4.19 -1.32 -10.80
N TYR A 200 -4.31 0.00 -10.96
CA TYR A 200 -3.31 0.98 -10.54
C TYR A 200 -3.08 0.95 -9.02
N LEU A 201 -4.16 1.06 -8.24
CA LEU A 201 -4.12 1.01 -6.77
C LEU A 201 -3.51 -0.30 -6.23
N ALA A 202 -3.71 -1.42 -6.93
CA ALA A 202 -3.12 -2.70 -6.54
C ALA A 202 -1.58 -2.71 -6.61
N GLN A 203 -0.96 -1.87 -7.45
CA GLN A 203 0.50 -1.67 -7.50
C GLN A 203 1.03 -0.98 -6.23
N TYR A 204 0.16 -0.20 -5.57
CA TYR A 204 0.36 0.45 -4.28
C TYR A 204 -0.24 -0.35 -3.11
N LEU A 205 -0.55 -1.63 -3.33
CA LEU A 205 -0.98 -2.60 -2.32
C LEU A 205 -2.40 -2.41 -1.78
N PHE A 206 -3.17 -1.47 -2.31
CA PHE A 206 -4.60 -1.37 -2.03
C PHE A 206 -5.36 -2.43 -2.83
N ARG A 207 -5.87 -3.46 -2.16
CA ARG A 207 -6.47 -4.64 -2.81
C ARG A 207 -7.87 -4.94 -2.29
N GLY A 208 -8.64 -5.69 -3.07
CA GLY A 208 -9.96 -6.18 -2.65
C GLY A 208 -10.89 -5.04 -2.25
N ASN A 209 -11.21 -4.97 -0.94
CA ASN A 209 -12.10 -3.97 -0.37
C ASN A 209 -11.41 -2.66 0.04
N ASP A 210 -10.06 -2.60 0.04
CA ASP A 210 -9.32 -1.40 0.44
C ASP A 210 -9.67 -0.19 -0.43
N VAL A 211 -9.98 -0.42 -1.71
CA VAL A 211 -10.36 0.63 -2.67
C VAL A 211 -11.68 1.32 -2.31
N PHE A 212 -12.52 0.71 -1.48
CA PHE A 212 -13.79 1.26 -1.03
C PHE A 212 -13.73 1.91 0.35
N LYS A 213 -12.59 1.81 1.04
CA LYS A 213 -12.35 2.52 2.31
C LYS A 213 -12.35 4.02 2.08
N LEU A 214 -12.80 4.76 3.08
CA LEU A 214 -12.65 6.21 3.08
C LEU A 214 -11.19 6.58 3.25
N VAL A 215 -10.77 7.72 2.67
CA VAL A 215 -9.40 8.23 2.84
C VAL A 215 -9.05 8.40 4.31
N SER A 216 -10.02 8.82 5.14
CA SER A 216 -9.87 8.94 6.59
C SER A 216 -9.64 7.62 7.35
N GLU A 217 -9.94 6.47 6.75
CA GLU A 217 -9.74 5.14 7.34
C GLU A 217 -8.34 4.57 7.03
N LEU A 218 -7.59 5.21 6.13
CA LEU A 218 -6.25 4.77 5.75
C LEU A 218 -5.23 5.18 6.81
N SER A 219 -4.20 4.35 6.98
CA SER A 219 -3.03 4.74 7.77
C SER A 219 -2.36 5.95 7.13
N GLY A 220 -1.79 6.86 7.92
CA GLY A 220 -1.11 8.05 7.40
C GLY A 220 0.23 7.81 6.70
N GLY A 221 0.58 6.56 6.37
CA GLY A 221 1.83 6.18 5.70
C GLY A 221 1.59 5.53 4.35
#